data_AF-A0AAV2JQT9-F1
#
_entry.id   AF-A0AAV2JQT9-F1
#
_cell.length_a   1.000
_cell.length_b   1.000
_cell.length_c   1.000
_cell.angle_alpha   90.00
_cell.angle_beta   90.00
_cell.angle_gamma   90.00
#
_symmetry.space_group_name_H-M   'P 1'
#
loop_
_entity.id
_entity.type
_entity.pdbx_description
1 polymer ?
#
loop_
_entity_poly.entity_id
_entity_poly.type
_entity_poly.pdbx_seq_one_letter_code
_entity_poly.pdbx_strand_id
1 'polypeptide(L)'
;MVHSEYPVTNEITSLLDLEAKVRELYLELTGIDAPEDLGDVEAQKLRCSNMKILEHNRWKLLRSQGKGVEVFANDQVSNFWLRQPVVSGLTVPEFLVALRLRTNTVIMRYSAVARAPNADSSCRFCKYPNETLPHIIGNCPEFKKNRMTAHNKVCGRLGDLASVKGWKFLRDEHVIVSGKTWVPDLIITKDGKGMILDVTICFEKHLSTLREKAEAKQRKYEHLKPVLEKGLKLSQVTVEGFTMGARGKWHKGNYRILEEMGFSKAAMKLEARRLSKLVLVNTIRTIRHRPESDLKALPPSKALNSSR
;
A
#
# COMPACT_ATOMS: atom_id res chain seq x y z
N MET A 1 2.58 36.85 -16.17
CA MET A 1 3.75 37.13 -17.03
C MET A 1 3.37 38.23 -17.97
N VAL A 2 3.97 39.41 -17.80
CA VAL A 2 3.93 40.47 -18.80
C VAL A 2 5.08 40.16 -19.74
N HIS A 3 4.80 39.70 -20.96
CA HIS A 3 5.85 39.53 -21.96
C HIS A 3 6.19 40.91 -22.52
N SER A 4 7.38 41.41 -22.19
CA SER A 4 7.92 42.62 -22.81
C SER A 4 8.46 42.29 -24.21
N GLU A 5 8.35 43.23 -25.14
CA GLU A 5 8.92 43.12 -26.51
C GLU A 5 10.46 43.05 -26.51
N TYR A 6 11.12 43.38 -25.38
CA TYR A 6 12.58 43.45 -25.28
C TYR A 6 13.17 42.26 -24.52
N PRO A 7 14.01 41.41 -25.17
CA PRO A 7 14.59 40.20 -24.57
C PRO A 7 15.29 40.41 -23.22
N VAL A 8 16.04 41.51 -23.06
CA VAL A 8 16.79 41.84 -21.83
C VAL A 8 15.87 42.03 -20.64
N THR A 9 14.72 42.69 -20.83
CA THR A 9 13.77 42.91 -19.73
C THR A 9 13.11 41.61 -19.27
N ASN A 10 12.81 40.69 -20.20
CA ASN A 10 12.31 39.36 -19.85
C ASN A 10 13.35 38.54 -19.08
N GLU A 11 14.63 38.67 -19.43
CA GLU A 11 15.74 38.02 -18.74
C GLU A 11 15.91 38.56 -17.32
N ILE A 12 15.90 39.89 -17.13
CA ILE A 12 15.96 40.52 -15.81
C ILE A 12 14.78 40.08 -14.93
N THR A 13 13.55 40.08 -15.46
CA THR A 13 12.38 39.59 -14.72
C THR A 13 12.55 38.11 -14.32
N SER A 14 13.05 37.26 -15.22
CA SER A 14 13.31 35.85 -14.91
C SER A 14 14.35 35.67 -13.81
N LEU A 15 15.39 36.52 -13.77
CA LEU A 15 16.42 36.47 -12.72
C LEU A 15 15.87 36.92 -11.37
N LEU A 16 15.06 37.98 -11.33
CA LEU A 16 14.38 38.45 -10.11
C LEU A 16 13.40 37.39 -9.57
N ASP A 17 12.63 36.75 -10.46
CA ASP A 17 11.73 35.66 -10.08
C ASP A 17 12.52 34.46 -9.52
N LEU A 18 13.67 34.14 -10.11
CA LEU A 18 14.55 33.07 -9.64
C LEU A 18 15.14 33.41 -8.26
N GLU A 19 15.61 34.63 -8.06
CA GLU A 19 16.10 35.11 -6.77
C GLU A 19 15.02 35.01 -5.69
N ALA A 20 13.81 35.52 -5.96
CA ALA A 20 12.69 35.41 -5.04
C ALA A 20 12.38 33.94 -4.69
N LYS A 21 12.44 33.03 -5.68
CA LYS A 21 12.27 31.59 -5.49
C LYS A 21 13.34 30.98 -4.61
N VAL A 22 14.60 31.35 -4.80
CA VAL A 22 15.72 30.87 -3.99
C VAL A 22 15.56 31.31 -2.54
N ARG A 23 15.17 32.57 -2.30
CA ARG A 23 14.92 33.11 -0.96
C ARG A 23 13.75 32.40 -0.27
N GLU A 24 12.63 32.22 -0.96
CA GLU A 24 11.46 31.46 -0.47
C GLU A 24 11.87 30.03 -0.06
N LEU A 25 12.55 29.31 -0.94
CA LEU A 25 12.96 27.93 -0.68
C LEU A 25 13.97 27.83 0.45
N TYR A 26 14.91 28.77 0.56
CA TYR A 26 15.88 28.78 1.64
C TYR A 26 15.18 28.96 3.00
N LEU A 27 14.24 29.91 3.10
CA LEU A 27 13.45 30.10 4.31
C LEU A 27 12.66 28.85 4.68
N GLU A 28 11.98 28.23 3.70
CA GLU A 28 11.18 27.02 3.95
C GLU A 28 12.00 25.81 4.38
N LEU A 29 13.21 25.66 3.84
CA LEU A 29 14.08 24.52 4.13
C LEU A 29 14.87 24.68 5.42
N THR A 30 15.13 25.93 5.85
CA THR A 30 16.09 26.22 6.93
C THR A 30 15.45 26.90 8.14
N GLY A 31 14.30 27.57 7.95
CA GLY A 31 13.65 28.40 8.96
C GLY A 31 14.29 29.76 9.18
N ILE A 32 15.28 30.15 8.36
CA ILE A 32 15.96 31.45 8.42
C ILE A 32 15.96 32.13 7.06
N ASP A 33 15.96 33.46 7.04
CA ASP A 33 16.04 34.21 5.79
C ASP A 33 17.34 33.91 5.04
N ALA A 34 17.25 33.93 3.71
CA ALA A 34 18.43 33.84 2.85
C ALA A 34 19.35 35.05 3.10
N PRO A 35 20.68 34.88 2.98
CA PRO A 35 21.62 36.00 3.03
C PRO A 35 21.25 37.10 2.03
N GLU A 36 21.63 38.34 2.33
CA GLU A 36 21.38 39.48 1.45
C GLU A 36 22.05 39.27 0.08
N ASP A 37 23.31 38.80 0.07
CA ASP A 37 23.98 38.31 -1.14
C ASP A 37 23.66 36.82 -1.37
N LEU A 38 23.04 36.50 -2.51
CA LEU A 38 22.75 35.11 -2.87
C LEU A 38 24.01 34.26 -3.11
N GLY A 39 25.18 34.87 -3.32
CA GLY A 39 26.47 34.19 -3.37
C GLY A 39 26.83 33.48 -2.06
N ASP A 40 26.32 33.97 -0.93
CA ASP A 40 26.54 33.41 0.41
C ASP A 40 25.54 32.30 0.77
N VAL A 41 24.58 32.00 -0.12
CA VAL A 41 23.63 30.91 0.09
C VAL A 41 24.39 29.59 0.16
N GLU A 42 24.26 28.91 1.29
CA GLU A 42 24.78 27.56 1.47
C GLU A 42 24.00 26.58 0.59
N ALA A 43 24.46 26.35 -0.65
CA ALA A 43 23.79 25.49 -1.64
C ALA A 43 23.46 24.07 -1.14
N GLN A 44 24.20 23.57 -0.13
CA GLN A 44 23.90 22.32 0.56
C GLN A 44 22.51 22.28 1.22
N LYS A 45 22.00 23.42 1.68
CA LYS A 45 20.67 23.55 2.28
C LYS A 45 19.56 23.44 1.23
N LEU A 46 19.84 23.84 -0.02
CA LEU A 46 18.92 23.77 -1.16
C LEU A 46 18.98 22.44 -1.94
N ARG A 47 19.66 21.42 -1.42
CA ARG A 47 19.77 20.11 -2.10
C ARG A 47 18.40 19.48 -2.37
N CYS A 48 18.29 18.79 -3.51
CA CYS A 48 17.10 18.03 -3.90
C CYS A 48 16.60 17.05 -2.82
N SER A 49 17.47 16.54 -1.94
CA SER A 49 17.08 15.71 -0.79
C SER A 49 16.19 16.46 0.19
N ASN A 50 16.55 17.72 0.50
CA ASN A 50 15.83 18.55 1.46
C ASN A 50 14.50 19.00 0.85
N MET A 51 14.50 19.36 -0.44
CA MET A 51 13.28 19.65 -1.19
C MET A 51 12.29 18.49 -1.16
N LYS A 52 12.77 17.25 -1.36
CA LYS A 52 11.91 16.05 -1.28
C LYS A 52 11.31 15.86 0.11
N ILE A 53 12.03 16.20 1.17
CA ILE A 53 11.52 16.12 2.54
C ILE A 53 10.44 17.18 2.76
N LEU A 54 10.68 18.42 2.34
CA LEU A 54 9.71 19.51 2.41
C LEU A 54 8.42 19.19 1.64
N GLU A 55 8.55 18.77 0.39
CA GLU A 55 7.41 18.37 -0.44
C GLU A 55 6.66 17.16 0.14
N HIS A 56 7.38 16.20 0.74
CA HIS A 56 6.73 15.11 1.45
C HIS A 56 5.94 15.61 2.67
N ASN A 57 6.48 16.55 3.44
CA ASN A 57 5.79 17.14 4.58
C ASN A 57 4.52 17.89 4.15
N ARG A 58 4.59 18.70 3.09
CA ARG A 58 3.41 19.34 2.46
C ARG A 58 2.38 18.32 2.02
N TRP A 59 2.82 17.28 1.33
CA TRP A 59 1.95 16.23 0.83
C TRP A 59 1.21 15.50 1.96
N LYS A 60 1.89 15.18 3.08
CA LYS A 60 1.26 14.56 4.26
C LYS A 60 0.08 15.35 4.81
N LEU A 61 0.11 16.68 4.69
CA LEU A 61 -0.93 17.58 5.20
C LEU A 61 -2.18 17.63 4.30
N LEU A 62 -2.11 17.13 3.07
CA LEU A 62 -3.26 17.16 2.15
C LEU A 62 -4.39 16.24 2.65
N ARG A 63 -5.60 16.82 2.80
CA ARG A 63 -6.82 16.15 3.33
C ARG A 63 -7.14 14.80 2.68
N SER A 64 -6.92 14.68 1.37
CA SER A 64 -7.14 13.43 0.63
C SER A 64 -5.81 12.78 0.26
N GLN A 65 -4.98 13.46 -0.52
CA GLN A 65 -3.79 12.90 -1.13
C GLN A 65 -2.71 12.53 -0.11
N GLY A 66 -2.68 13.18 1.06
CA GLY A 66 -1.71 12.91 2.13
C GLY A 66 -2.01 11.66 2.96
N LYS A 67 -3.22 11.11 2.84
CA LYS A 67 -3.67 9.98 3.67
C LYS A 67 -2.77 8.75 3.49
N GLY A 68 -2.06 8.42 4.57
CA GLY A 68 -1.17 7.28 4.65
C GLY A 68 0.01 7.35 3.68
N VAL A 69 0.45 8.55 3.26
CA VAL A 69 1.65 8.71 2.43
C VAL A 69 2.91 8.49 3.26
N GLU A 70 2.90 8.94 4.51
CA GLU A 70 4.02 8.82 5.45
C GLU A 70 4.46 7.36 5.68
N VAL A 71 3.52 6.41 5.63
CA VAL A 71 3.84 4.99 5.81
C VAL A 71 4.79 4.45 4.73
N PHE A 72 4.95 5.15 3.61
CA PHE A 72 5.84 4.78 2.52
C PHE A 72 7.14 5.58 2.49
N ALA A 73 7.32 6.55 3.38
CA ALA A 73 8.54 7.34 3.45
C ALA A 73 9.76 6.42 3.62
N ASN A 74 10.74 6.58 2.72
CA ASN A 74 12.01 5.83 2.72
C ASN A 74 11.88 4.28 2.73
N ASP A 75 10.72 3.72 2.35
CA ASP A 75 10.51 2.27 2.39
C ASP A 75 10.98 1.59 1.09
N GLN A 76 12.18 1.00 1.12
CA GLN A 76 12.79 0.39 -0.06
C GLN A 76 12.04 -0.84 -0.61
N VAL A 77 11.26 -1.53 0.21
CA VAL A 77 10.60 -2.80 -0.14
C VAL A 77 9.31 -2.49 -0.87
N SER A 78 8.47 -1.69 -0.21
CA SER A 78 7.17 -1.28 -0.69
C SER A 78 7.32 -0.35 -1.91
N ASN A 79 8.38 0.45 -1.99
CA ASN A 79 8.63 1.37 -3.11
C ASN A 79 9.48 0.77 -4.24
N PHE A 80 9.86 -0.51 -4.17
CA PHE A 80 10.75 -1.14 -5.15
C PHE A 80 10.28 -0.94 -6.61
N TRP A 81 8.98 -1.06 -6.84
CA TRP A 81 8.39 -0.94 -8.18
C TRP A 81 8.39 0.47 -8.77
N LEU A 82 8.62 1.51 -7.97
CA LEU A 82 8.74 2.88 -8.47
C LEU A 82 10.02 3.09 -9.27
N ARG A 83 11.11 2.40 -8.92
CA ARG A 83 12.41 2.57 -9.56
C ARG A 83 12.59 1.68 -10.78
N GLN A 84 11.96 0.49 -10.77
CA GLN A 84 12.16 -0.53 -11.79
C GLN A 84 10.81 -1.18 -12.14
N PRO A 85 9.90 -0.47 -12.84
CA PRO A 85 8.56 -0.97 -13.12
C PRO A 85 8.55 -2.22 -14.00
N VAL A 86 9.46 -2.30 -14.98
CA VAL A 86 9.61 -3.46 -15.88
C VAL A 86 10.12 -4.69 -15.12
N VAL A 87 11.18 -4.54 -14.31
CA VAL A 87 11.70 -5.63 -13.45
C VAL A 87 10.67 -6.07 -12.42
N SER A 88 9.85 -5.13 -11.95
CA SER A 88 8.75 -5.43 -11.07
C SER A 88 7.60 -6.14 -11.78
N GLY A 89 7.64 -6.31 -13.10
CA GLY A 89 6.64 -7.00 -13.91
C GLY A 89 5.25 -6.39 -13.79
N LEU A 90 5.16 -5.07 -13.69
CA LEU A 90 3.90 -4.34 -13.83
C LEU A 90 3.74 -3.92 -15.28
N THR A 91 2.56 -4.13 -15.85
CA THR A 91 2.21 -3.52 -17.14
C THR A 91 2.08 -2.01 -17.00
N VAL A 92 2.22 -1.26 -18.11
CA VAL A 92 2.05 0.21 -18.09
C VAL A 92 0.71 0.64 -17.45
N PRO A 93 -0.45 0.03 -17.79
CA PRO A 93 -1.71 0.38 -17.13
C PRO A 93 -1.72 0.07 -15.63
N GLU A 94 -1.13 -1.04 -15.20
CA GLU A 94 -1.01 -1.36 -13.77
C GLU A 94 -0.12 -0.36 -13.04
N PHE A 95 1.01 0.02 -13.64
CA PHE A 95 1.92 1.02 -13.08
C PHE A 95 1.21 2.37 -12.86
N LEU A 96 0.44 2.85 -13.85
CA LEU A 96 -0.32 4.09 -13.72
C LEU A 96 -1.37 4.02 -12.61
N VAL A 97 -2.10 2.90 -12.49
CA VAL A 97 -3.06 2.72 -11.39
C VAL A 97 -2.35 2.58 -10.04
N ALA A 98 -1.18 1.92 -9.99
CA ALA A 98 -0.37 1.82 -8.78
C ALA A 98 0.08 3.20 -8.28
N LEU A 99 0.51 4.09 -9.19
CA LEU A 99 0.83 5.48 -8.86
C LEU A 99 -0.39 6.19 -8.30
N ARG A 100 -1.57 6.07 -8.94
CA ARG A 100 -2.81 6.68 -8.45
C ARG A 100 -3.23 6.16 -7.09
N LEU A 101 -3.03 4.87 -6.82
CA LEU A 101 -3.26 4.26 -5.52
C LEU A 101 -2.32 4.86 -4.46
N ARG A 102 -1.02 4.95 -4.76
CA ARG A 102 -0.04 5.55 -3.84
C ARG A 102 -0.30 7.01 -3.55
N THR A 103 -0.75 7.76 -4.54
CA THR A 103 -1.06 9.17 -4.38
C THR A 103 -2.47 9.48 -3.92
N ASN A 104 -3.28 8.43 -3.72
CA ASN A 104 -4.70 8.55 -3.40
C ASN A 104 -5.44 9.50 -4.38
N THR A 105 -5.08 9.42 -5.66
CA THR A 105 -5.66 10.18 -6.79
C THR A 105 -6.57 9.33 -7.67
N VAL A 106 -6.88 8.11 -7.25
CA VAL A 106 -7.99 7.35 -7.86
C VAL A 106 -9.27 8.12 -7.62
N ILE A 107 -9.99 8.43 -8.69
CA ILE A 107 -11.22 9.24 -8.63
C ILE A 107 -12.30 8.44 -7.90
N MET A 108 -12.71 8.96 -6.75
CA MET A 108 -13.80 8.43 -5.92
C MET A 108 -14.94 9.45 -5.85
N ARG A 109 -16.19 9.02 -5.68
CA ARG A 109 -17.33 9.96 -5.61
C ARG A 109 -17.21 10.95 -4.46
N TYR A 110 -16.75 10.51 -3.28
CA TYR A 110 -16.54 11.43 -2.15
C TYR A 110 -15.52 12.54 -2.46
N SER A 111 -14.46 12.23 -3.21
CA SER A 111 -13.48 13.24 -3.62
C SER A 111 -14.01 14.21 -4.69
N ALA A 112 -15.03 13.81 -5.46
CA ALA A 112 -15.65 14.65 -6.48
C ALA A 112 -16.56 15.74 -5.87
N VAL A 113 -17.14 15.50 -4.68
CA VAL A 113 -17.98 16.46 -3.96
C VAL A 113 -17.25 17.79 -3.71
N ALA A 114 -15.93 17.76 -3.50
CA ALA A 114 -15.14 18.97 -3.33
C ALA A 114 -15.20 19.93 -4.54
N ARG A 115 -15.53 19.42 -5.74
CA ARG A 115 -15.69 20.21 -6.97
C ARG A 115 -17.15 20.45 -7.33
N ALA A 116 -18.07 19.66 -6.79
CA ALA A 116 -19.50 19.73 -7.03
C ALA A 116 -20.24 19.39 -5.73
N PRO A 117 -20.57 20.38 -4.88
CA PRO A 117 -21.12 20.15 -3.55
C PRO A 117 -22.41 19.32 -3.52
N ASN A 118 -23.19 19.35 -4.61
CA ASN A 118 -24.44 18.61 -4.76
C ASN A 118 -24.28 17.22 -5.39
N ALA A 119 -23.03 16.79 -5.66
CA ALA A 119 -22.79 15.47 -6.24
C ALA A 119 -23.05 14.34 -5.21
N ASP A 120 -23.63 13.24 -5.68
CA ASP A 120 -23.81 12.02 -4.88
C ASP A 120 -22.47 11.45 -4.42
N SER A 121 -22.20 11.51 -3.11
CA SER A 121 -21.00 10.96 -2.48
C SER A 121 -21.06 9.45 -2.24
N SER A 122 -22.25 8.85 -2.38
CA SER A 122 -22.48 7.47 -2.01
C SER A 122 -21.74 6.51 -2.93
N CYS A 123 -21.32 5.37 -2.37
CA CYS A 123 -20.65 4.30 -3.09
C CYS A 123 -21.50 3.85 -4.28
N ARG A 124 -20.93 3.94 -5.47
CA ARG A 124 -21.59 3.53 -6.72
C ARG A 124 -22.01 2.07 -6.74
N PHE A 125 -21.39 1.24 -5.91
CA PHE A 125 -21.63 -0.20 -5.83
C PHE A 125 -22.60 -0.59 -4.72
N CYS A 126 -22.36 -0.13 -3.49
CA CYS A 126 -23.11 -0.61 -2.32
C CYS A 126 -23.89 0.48 -1.57
N LYS A 127 -23.97 1.70 -2.13
CA LYS A 127 -24.71 2.85 -1.58
C LYS A 127 -24.27 3.33 -0.19
N TYR A 128 -23.10 2.88 0.29
CA TYR A 128 -22.50 3.41 1.51
C TYR A 128 -22.28 4.93 1.40
N PRO A 129 -22.55 5.77 2.42
CA PRO A 129 -22.63 7.23 2.26
C PRO A 129 -21.42 7.92 1.63
N ASN A 130 -20.22 7.39 1.87
CA ASN A 130 -18.97 8.00 1.37
C ASN A 130 -18.15 6.98 0.58
N GLU A 131 -18.18 7.08 -0.74
CA GLU A 131 -17.26 6.36 -1.62
C GLU A 131 -15.85 6.89 -1.46
N THR A 132 -15.02 6.17 -0.71
CA THR A 132 -13.62 6.50 -0.52
C THR A 132 -12.77 5.31 -0.91
N LEU A 133 -11.49 5.54 -1.21
CA LEU A 133 -10.57 4.46 -1.51
C LEU A 133 -10.49 3.40 -0.39
N PRO A 134 -10.39 3.77 0.91
CA PRO A 134 -10.49 2.81 2.02
C PRO A 134 -11.80 2.02 2.04
N HIS A 135 -12.92 2.64 1.67
CA HIS A 135 -14.21 1.94 1.56
C HIS A 135 -14.15 0.89 0.44
N ILE A 136 -13.80 1.29 -0.79
CA ILE A 136 -13.77 0.40 -1.96
C ILE A 136 -12.85 -0.81 -1.72
N ILE A 137 -11.62 -0.57 -1.26
CA ILE A 137 -10.62 -1.64 -1.13
C ILE A 137 -10.71 -2.42 0.18
N GLY A 138 -11.34 -1.86 1.21
CA GLY A 138 -11.34 -2.44 2.56
C GLY A 138 -12.69 -3.00 3.01
N ASN A 139 -13.80 -2.30 2.71
CA ASN A 139 -15.07 -2.53 3.39
C ASN A 139 -16.26 -2.77 2.47
N CYS A 140 -16.18 -2.34 1.20
CA CYS A 140 -17.30 -2.41 0.27
C CYS A 140 -17.74 -3.88 0.05
N PRO A 141 -19.01 -4.24 0.30
CA PRO A 141 -19.50 -5.62 0.14
C PRO A 141 -19.30 -6.18 -1.27
N GLU A 142 -19.46 -5.34 -2.30
CA GLU A 142 -19.25 -5.70 -3.71
C GLU A 142 -17.88 -6.36 -3.93
N PHE A 143 -16.84 -5.78 -3.32
CA PHE A 143 -15.47 -6.24 -3.48
C PHE A 143 -15.03 -7.28 -2.44
N LYS A 144 -15.96 -7.87 -1.69
CA LYS A 144 -15.64 -8.93 -0.71
C LYS A 144 -14.91 -10.09 -1.38
N LYS A 145 -15.39 -10.56 -2.55
CA LYS A 145 -14.75 -11.64 -3.32
C LYS A 145 -13.31 -11.27 -3.68
N ASN A 146 -13.06 -10.07 -4.20
CA ASN A 146 -11.71 -9.62 -4.55
C ASN A 146 -10.78 -9.58 -3.33
N ARG A 147 -11.27 -9.08 -2.19
CA ARG A 147 -10.49 -9.09 -0.94
C ARG A 147 -10.16 -10.50 -0.49
N MET A 148 -11.12 -11.41 -0.53
CA MET A 148 -10.91 -12.83 -0.19
C MET A 148 -9.93 -13.50 -1.16
N THR A 149 -9.99 -13.21 -2.46
CA THR A 149 -9.02 -13.71 -3.43
C THR A 149 -7.61 -13.19 -3.15
N ALA A 150 -7.45 -11.90 -2.83
CA ALA A 150 -6.16 -11.32 -2.49
C ALA A 150 -5.59 -11.96 -1.22
N HIS A 151 -6.42 -12.08 -0.19
CA HIS A 151 -6.11 -12.76 1.06
C HIS A 151 -5.63 -14.21 0.83
N ASN A 152 -6.43 -15.00 0.11
CA ASN A 152 -6.13 -16.41 -0.16
C ASN A 152 -4.84 -16.60 -0.97
N LYS A 153 -4.50 -15.67 -1.86
CA LYS A 153 -3.22 -15.68 -2.57
C LYS A 153 -2.04 -15.42 -1.65
N VAL A 154 -2.18 -14.55 -0.66
CA VAL A 154 -1.15 -14.35 0.37
C VAL A 154 -1.01 -15.59 1.24
N CYS A 155 -2.12 -16.19 1.70
CA CYS A 155 -2.09 -17.44 2.47
C CYS A 155 -1.41 -18.56 1.68
N GLY A 156 -1.80 -18.77 0.41
CA GLY A 156 -1.17 -19.76 -0.46
C GLY A 156 0.34 -19.53 -0.59
N ARG A 157 0.77 -18.28 -0.83
CA ARG A 157 2.20 -17.95 -0.91
C ARG A 157 2.94 -18.23 0.39
N LEU A 158 2.34 -17.95 1.55
CA LEU A 158 2.95 -18.26 2.84
C LEU A 158 3.06 -19.76 3.08
N GLY A 159 2.04 -20.54 2.68
CA GLY A 159 2.09 -22.01 2.68
C GLY A 159 3.26 -22.53 1.82
N ASP A 160 3.39 -22.04 0.59
CA ASP A 160 4.49 -22.41 -0.30
C ASP A 160 5.86 -22.10 0.32
N LEU A 161 6.02 -20.91 0.91
CA LEU A 161 7.26 -20.49 1.56
C LEU A 161 7.58 -21.37 2.77
N ALA A 162 6.58 -21.73 3.56
CA ALA A 162 6.71 -22.66 4.68
C ALA A 162 7.19 -24.04 4.17
N SER A 163 6.54 -24.59 3.15
CA SER A 163 6.90 -25.89 2.56
C SER A 163 8.30 -25.93 1.98
N VAL A 164 8.73 -24.87 1.28
CA VAL A 164 10.11 -24.75 0.76
C VAL A 164 11.15 -24.83 1.88
N LYS A 165 10.79 -24.44 3.11
CA LYS A 165 11.64 -24.52 4.30
C LYS A 165 11.40 -25.76 5.17
N GLY A 166 10.63 -26.73 4.67
CA GLY A 166 10.34 -27.98 5.37
C GLY A 166 9.32 -27.84 6.49
N TRP A 167 8.57 -26.74 6.55
CA TRP A 167 7.43 -26.63 7.45
C TRP A 167 6.22 -27.33 6.81
N LYS A 168 5.48 -28.08 7.62
CA LYS A 168 4.14 -28.54 7.26
C LYS A 168 3.18 -27.37 7.47
N PHE A 169 2.15 -27.25 6.63
CA PHE A 169 1.10 -26.26 6.85
C PHE A 169 -0.28 -26.88 6.74
N LEU A 170 -1.17 -26.42 7.60
CA LEU A 170 -2.61 -26.66 7.58
C LEU A 170 -3.29 -25.34 7.29
N ARG A 171 -4.34 -25.37 6.48
CA ARG A 171 -5.07 -24.18 6.05
C ARG A 171 -6.52 -24.29 6.47
N ASP A 172 -7.06 -23.19 6.98
CA ASP A 172 -8.47 -23.08 7.37
C ASP A 172 -8.89 -24.22 8.36
N GLU A 173 -7.96 -24.62 9.24
CA GLU A 173 -8.15 -25.71 10.20
C GLU A 173 -9.12 -25.30 11.33
N HIS A 174 -10.03 -26.19 11.70
CA HIS A 174 -11.00 -25.91 12.76
C HIS A 174 -10.43 -26.28 14.13
N VAL A 175 -10.19 -25.26 14.96
CA VAL A 175 -9.73 -25.43 16.35
C VAL A 175 -10.88 -25.14 17.30
N ILE A 176 -11.30 -26.15 18.06
CA ILE A 176 -12.42 -26.01 19.02
C ILE A 176 -11.85 -25.71 20.40
N VAL A 177 -12.28 -24.58 20.98
CA VAL A 177 -11.94 -24.18 22.35
C VAL A 177 -13.20 -23.74 23.07
N SER A 178 -13.49 -24.36 24.21
CA SER A 178 -14.68 -24.07 25.04
C SER A 178 -16.00 -24.08 24.24
N GLY A 179 -16.17 -25.08 23.36
CA GLY A 179 -17.36 -25.23 22.52
C GLY A 179 -17.46 -24.23 21.35
N LYS A 180 -16.49 -23.33 21.18
CA LYS A 180 -16.43 -22.38 20.06
C LYS A 180 -15.38 -22.80 19.04
N THR A 181 -15.78 -22.78 17.77
CA THR A 181 -14.90 -23.05 16.63
C THR A 181 -14.13 -21.80 16.22
N TRP A 182 -12.81 -21.93 16.12
CA TRP A 182 -11.89 -20.90 15.65
C TRP A 182 -11.17 -21.40 14.41
N VAL A 183 -11.06 -20.54 13.40
CA VAL A 183 -10.41 -20.85 12.14
C VAL A 183 -9.32 -19.80 11.91
N PRO A 184 -8.05 -20.08 12.26
CA PRO A 184 -6.93 -19.29 11.78
C PRO A 184 -6.66 -19.58 10.31
N ASP A 185 -6.02 -18.65 9.60
CA ASP A 185 -5.81 -18.80 8.15
C ASP A 185 -4.79 -19.91 7.84
N LEU A 186 -3.69 -19.97 8.61
CA LEU A 186 -2.68 -21.02 8.50
C LEU A 186 -2.15 -21.43 9.87
N ILE A 187 -1.86 -22.72 10.01
CA ILE A 187 -1.06 -23.27 11.11
C ILE A 187 0.13 -23.97 10.46
N ILE A 188 1.34 -23.54 10.77
CA ILE A 188 2.56 -24.19 10.29
C ILE A 188 3.30 -24.89 11.42
N THR A 189 3.90 -26.04 11.15
CA THR A 189 4.64 -26.82 12.15
C THR A 189 5.94 -27.39 11.60
N LYS A 190 6.98 -27.43 12.45
CA LYS A 190 8.29 -28.01 12.14
C LYS A 190 9.05 -28.30 13.43
N ASP A 191 9.68 -29.48 13.53
CA ASP A 191 10.60 -29.85 14.62
C ASP A 191 10.05 -29.54 16.03
N GLY A 192 8.78 -29.88 16.26
CA GLY A 192 8.09 -29.64 17.55
C GLY A 192 7.62 -28.20 17.77
N LYS A 193 7.94 -27.25 16.89
CA LYS A 193 7.41 -25.87 16.92
C LYS A 193 6.16 -25.73 16.07
N GLY A 194 5.25 -24.86 16.48
CA GLY A 194 4.11 -24.40 15.68
C GLY A 194 4.00 -22.89 15.62
N MET A 195 3.35 -22.39 14.57
CA MET A 195 3.02 -20.98 14.42
C MET A 195 1.66 -20.83 13.76
N ILE A 196 0.78 -20.06 14.40
CA ILE A 196 -0.49 -19.63 13.83
C ILE A 196 -0.23 -18.34 13.05
N LEU A 197 -0.58 -18.31 11.77
CA LEU A 197 -0.52 -17.13 10.93
C LEU A 197 -1.93 -16.70 10.54
N ASP A 198 -2.28 -15.45 10.83
CA ASP A 198 -3.51 -14.86 10.35
C ASP A 198 -3.20 -13.63 9.48
N VAL A 199 -3.66 -13.67 8.23
CA VAL A 199 -3.40 -12.68 7.20
C VAL A 199 -4.43 -11.57 7.27
N THR A 200 -3.97 -10.33 7.18
CA THR A 200 -4.87 -9.18 7.07
C THR A 200 -4.33 -8.17 6.06
N ILE A 201 -5.12 -7.90 5.03
CA ILE A 201 -4.86 -6.82 4.07
C ILE A 201 -5.79 -5.65 4.40
N CYS A 202 -5.23 -4.48 4.70
CA CYS A 202 -6.03 -3.31 5.08
C CYS A 202 -5.49 -2.01 4.49
N PHE A 203 -6.32 -0.96 4.47
CA PHE A 203 -5.84 0.36 4.06
C PHE A 203 -4.96 0.95 5.16
N GLU A 204 -3.68 1.15 4.86
CA GLU A 204 -2.65 1.69 5.73
C GLU A 204 -2.75 3.22 5.85
N LYS A 205 -3.63 3.70 6.75
CA LYS A 205 -3.89 5.15 6.95
C LYS A 205 -2.81 5.83 7.78
N HIS A 206 -2.29 5.15 8.80
CA HIS A 206 -1.33 5.67 9.77
C HIS A 206 -0.15 4.71 9.91
N LEU A 207 0.96 5.21 10.46
CA LEU A 207 2.17 4.41 10.70
C LEU A 207 1.90 3.17 11.56
N SER A 208 1.00 3.28 12.53
CA SER A 208 0.64 2.20 13.45
C SER A 208 -0.36 1.20 12.89
N THR A 209 -1.07 1.52 11.80
CA THR A 209 -2.24 0.74 11.33
C THR A 209 -1.92 -0.74 11.13
N LEU A 210 -0.80 -1.06 10.47
CA LEU A 210 -0.45 -2.47 10.21
C LEU A 210 -0.01 -3.20 11.48
N ARG A 211 0.69 -2.50 12.39
CA ARG A 211 1.11 -3.06 13.68
C ARG A 211 -0.09 -3.39 14.54
N GLU A 212 -0.99 -2.43 14.74
CA GLU A 212 -2.20 -2.61 15.55
C GLU A 212 -3.08 -3.74 15.04
N LYS A 213 -3.19 -3.90 13.71
CA LYS A 213 -3.92 -5.02 13.10
C LYS A 213 -3.23 -6.36 13.34
N ALA A 214 -1.91 -6.41 13.34
CA ALA A 214 -1.16 -7.63 13.60
C ALA A 214 -1.34 -8.05 15.06
N GLU A 215 -1.13 -7.12 15.99
CA GLU A 215 -1.31 -7.36 17.42
C GLU A 215 -2.76 -7.73 17.77
N ALA A 216 -3.76 -7.16 17.09
CA ALA A 216 -5.16 -7.54 17.28
C ALA A 216 -5.42 -8.99 16.86
N LYS A 217 -4.77 -9.49 15.80
CA LYS A 217 -4.86 -10.89 15.38
C LYS A 217 -4.10 -11.82 16.32
N GLN A 218 -2.93 -11.40 16.82
CA GLN A 218 -2.22 -12.12 17.88
C GLN A 218 -3.11 -12.32 19.11
N ARG A 219 -3.65 -11.23 19.67
CA ARG A 219 -4.58 -11.30 20.81
C ARG A 219 -5.82 -12.16 20.54
N LYS A 220 -6.33 -12.16 19.30
CA LYS A 220 -7.51 -12.94 18.91
C LYS A 220 -7.29 -14.45 18.99
N TYR A 221 -6.07 -14.94 18.70
CA TYR A 221 -5.79 -16.37 18.59
C TYR A 221 -4.82 -16.90 19.64
N GLU A 222 -4.30 -16.05 20.54
CA GLU A 222 -3.36 -16.40 21.60
C GLU A 222 -3.85 -17.58 22.46
N HIS A 223 -5.15 -17.63 22.76
CA HIS A 223 -5.76 -18.69 23.56
C HIS A 223 -5.79 -20.06 22.87
N LEU A 224 -5.46 -20.16 21.58
CA LEU A 224 -5.38 -21.43 20.86
C LEU A 224 -4.07 -22.19 21.13
N LYS A 225 -3.02 -21.53 21.63
CA LYS A 225 -1.70 -22.14 21.81
C LYS A 225 -1.73 -23.46 22.61
N PRO A 226 -2.34 -23.52 23.81
CA PRO A 226 -2.29 -24.74 24.62
C PRO A 226 -3.01 -25.93 23.96
N VAL A 227 -4.06 -25.64 23.19
CA VAL A 227 -4.84 -26.66 22.48
C VAL A 227 -4.04 -27.24 21.32
N LEU A 228 -3.33 -26.39 20.57
CA LEU A 228 -2.47 -26.84 19.48
C LEU A 228 -1.21 -27.54 19.99
N GLU A 229 -0.60 -27.05 21.08
CA GLU A 229 0.55 -27.70 21.74
C GLU A 229 0.21 -29.13 22.15
N LYS A 230 -0.92 -29.32 22.82
CA LYS A 230 -1.40 -30.66 23.21
C LYS A 230 -1.81 -31.50 22.00
N GLY A 231 -2.64 -30.95 21.11
CA GLY A 231 -3.25 -31.70 20.00
C GLY A 231 -2.24 -32.13 18.93
N LEU A 232 -1.23 -31.31 18.66
CA LEU A 232 -0.20 -31.57 17.66
C LEU A 232 1.13 -32.03 18.27
N LYS A 233 1.18 -32.23 19.60
CA LYS A 233 2.39 -32.62 20.36
C LYS A 233 3.57 -31.68 20.10
N LEU A 234 3.30 -30.38 20.17
CA LEU A 234 4.29 -29.32 19.93
C LEU A 234 4.85 -28.83 21.28
N SER A 235 6.13 -28.52 21.32
CA SER A 235 6.80 -27.92 22.48
C SER A 235 6.49 -26.44 22.65
N GLN A 236 6.16 -25.75 21.56
CA GLN A 236 5.87 -24.33 21.57
C GLN A 236 4.99 -23.93 20.38
N VAL A 237 3.99 -23.10 20.63
CA VAL A 237 3.22 -22.43 19.58
C VAL A 237 3.30 -20.90 19.71
N THR A 238 3.60 -20.22 18.60
CA THR A 238 3.49 -18.75 18.50
C THR A 238 2.26 -18.35 17.68
N VAL A 239 1.78 -17.13 17.89
CA VAL A 239 0.68 -16.56 17.11
C VAL A 239 1.19 -15.27 16.49
N GLU A 240 1.03 -15.13 15.19
CA GLU A 240 1.56 -14.02 14.43
C GLU A 240 0.51 -13.44 13.47
N GLY A 241 0.28 -12.14 13.58
CA GLY A 241 -0.54 -11.41 12.61
C GLY A 241 0.29 -11.02 11.40
N PHE A 242 -0.03 -11.58 10.23
CA PHE A 242 0.63 -11.26 8.97
C PHE A 242 -0.12 -10.12 8.25
N THR A 243 0.22 -8.88 8.59
CA THR A 243 -0.47 -7.71 8.03
C THR A 243 0.22 -7.14 6.80
N MET A 244 -0.58 -6.69 5.84
CA MET A 244 -0.11 -5.98 4.65
C MET A 244 -1.01 -4.79 4.35
N GLY A 245 -0.41 -3.74 3.81
CA GLY A 245 -1.18 -2.61 3.31
C GLY A 245 -1.72 -2.89 1.92
N ALA A 246 -2.97 -2.53 1.69
CA ALA A 246 -3.68 -2.72 0.43
C ALA A 246 -3.00 -2.00 -0.75
N ARG A 247 -2.21 -0.93 -0.53
CA ARG A 247 -1.39 -0.30 -1.59
C ARG A 247 0.03 -0.88 -1.68
N GLY A 248 0.22 -2.12 -1.20
CA GLY A 248 1.47 -2.88 -1.27
C GLY A 248 2.48 -2.52 -0.17
N LYS A 249 2.02 -2.00 0.98
CA LYS A 249 2.90 -1.73 2.13
C LYS A 249 3.29 -3.04 2.81
N TRP A 250 4.59 -3.25 2.96
CA TRP A 250 5.13 -4.31 3.79
C TRP A 250 5.11 -3.91 5.27
N HIS A 251 4.60 -4.77 6.15
CA HIS A 251 4.75 -4.60 7.59
C HIS A 251 6.09 -5.16 8.05
N LYS A 252 6.89 -4.37 8.76
CA LYS A 252 8.24 -4.80 9.22
C LYS A 252 8.19 -6.05 10.12
N GLY A 253 7.13 -6.21 10.92
CA GLY A 253 6.96 -7.39 11.79
C GLY A 253 6.94 -8.71 11.04
N ASN A 254 6.51 -8.71 9.77
CA ASN A 254 6.48 -9.90 8.93
C ASN A 254 7.88 -10.49 8.65
N TYR A 255 8.95 -9.72 8.84
CA TYR A 255 10.31 -10.26 8.71
C TYR A 255 10.62 -11.32 9.77
N ARG A 256 10.12 -11.14 11.00
CA ARG A 256 10.31 -12.12 12.08
C ARG A 256 9.72 -13.48 11.71
N ILE A 257 8.58 -13.48 11.04
CA ILE A 257 7.89 -14.69 10.56
C ILE A 257 8.75 -15.42 9.54
N LEU A 258 9.28 -14.71 8.53
CA LEU A 258 10.14 -15.32 7.51
C LEU A 258 11.50 -15.77 8.08
N GLU A 259 12.02 -15.05 9.06
CA GLU A 259 13.25 -15.41 9.78
C GLU A 259 13.07 -16.71 10.57
N GLU A 260 11.98 -16.84 11.34
CA GLU A 260 11.65 -18.08 12.05
C GLU A 260 11.42 -19.25 11.08
N MET A 261 10.86 -18.99 9.90
CA MET A 261 10.76 -20.01 8.84
C MET A 261 12.13 -20.47 8.31
N GLY A 262 13.20 -19.69 8.53
CA GLY A 262 14.57 -20.02 8.09
C GLY A 262 14.99 -19.36 6.78
N PHE A 263 14.44 -18.19 6.44
CA PHE A 263 14.88 -17.41 5.28
C PHE A 263 16.07 -16.49 5.60
N SER A 264 17.02 -16.40 4.67
CA SER A 264 18.11 -15.42 4.75
C SER A 264 17.59 -13.99 4.52
N LYS A 265 18.32 -12.98 5.00
CA LYS A 265 17.95 -11.55 4.82
C LYS A 265 17.68 -11.18 3.35
N ALA A 266 18.49 -11.69 2.43
CA ALA A 266 18.31 -11.45 0.99
C ALA A 266 17.01 -12.09 0.46
N ALA A 267 16.74 -13.34 0.84
CA ALA A 267 15.52 -14.05 0.43
C ALA A 267 14.26 -13.41 1.05
N MET A 268 14.32 -13.00 2.31
CA MET A 268 13.23 -12.27 2.97
C MET A 268 12.88 -10.96 2.24
N LYS A 269 13.90 -10.17 1.86
CA LYS A 269 13.68 -8.93 1.10
C LYS A 269 13.05 -9.18 -0.26
N LEU A 270 13.43 -10.27 -0.93
CA LEU A 270 12.84 -10.67 -2.21
C LEU A 270 11.36 -11.07 -2.05
N GLU A 271 11.04 -11.90 -1.05
CA GLU A 271 9.66 -12.32 -0.78
C GLU A 271 8.78 -11.16 -0.31
N ALA A 272 9.31 -10.26 0.50
CA ALA A 272 8.61 -9.04 0.90
C ALA A 272 8.22 -8.20 -0.32
N ARG A 273 9.12 -8.04 -1.31
CA ARG A 273 8.81 -7.36 -2.59
C ARG A 273 7.75 -8.10 -3.40
N ARG A 274 7.85 -9.42 -3.51
CA ARG A 274 6.90 -10.27 -4.24
C ARG A 274 5.50 -10.20 -3.64
N LEU A 275 5.38 -10.31 -2.32
CA LEU A 275 4.11 -10.20 -1.60
C LEU A 275 3.54 -8.78 -1.67
N SER A 276 4.37 -7.73 -1.51
CA SER A 276 3.95 -6.34 -1.68
C SER A 276 3.37 -6.09 -3.07
N LYS A 277 4.03 -6.60 -4.12
CA LYS A 277 3.52 -6.54 -5.50
C LYS A 277 2.21 -7.32 -5.63
N LEU A 278 2.15 -8.55 -5.10
CA LEU A 278 0.97 -9.41 -5.18
C LEU A 278 -0.26 -8.69 -4.60
N VAL A 279 -0.15 -8.08 -3.42
CA VAL A 279 -1.24 -7.31 -2.81
C VAL A 279 -1.61 -6.11 -3.67
N LEU A 280 -0.62 -5.32 -4.10
CA LEU A 280 -0.85 -4.14 -4.95
C LEU A 280 -1.59 -4.48 -6.26
N VAL A 281 -1.17 -5.54 -6.96
CA VAL A 281 -1.80 -5.98 -8.22
C VAL A 281 -3.23 -6.44 -8.00
N ASN A 282 -3.53 -7.14 -6.90
CA ASN A 282 -4.92 -7.50 -6.62
C ASN A 282 -5.76 -6.27 -6.26
N THR A 283 -5.20 -5.28 -5.57
CA THR A 283 -5.88 -3.99 -5.36
C THR A 283 -6.13 -3.24 -6.66
N ILE A 284 -5.18 -3.24 -7.60
CA ILE A 284 -5.36 -2.66 -8.95
C ILE A 284 -6.52 -3.32 -9.67
N ARG A 285 -6.65 -4.65 -9.59
CA ARG A 285 -7.79 -5.38 -10.17
C ARG A 285 -9.12 -4.97 -9.56
N THR A 286 -9.18 -4.74 -8.24
CA THR A 286 -10.37 -4.20 -7.57
C THR A 286 -10.74 -2.81 -8.08
N ILE A 287 -9.76 -1.93 -8.25
CA ILE A 287 -10.01 -0.55 -8.73
C ILE A 287 -10.41 -0.50 -10.21
N ARG A 288 -9.86 -1.40 -11.01
CA ARG A 288 -10.19 -1.53 -12.44
C ARG A 288 -11.46 -2.33 -12.68
N HIS A 289 -12.10 -2.86 -11.64
CA HIS A 289 -13.34 -3.60 -11.78
C HIS A 289 -14.40 -2.68 -12.36
N ARG A 290 -15.03 -3.14 -13.44
CA ARG A 290 -16.20 -2.51 -14.04
C ARG A 290 -17.41 -3.31 -13.59
N PRO A 291 -18.45 -2.67 -13.03
CA PRO A 291 -19.68 -3.39 -12.71
C PRO A 291 -20.30 -3.94 -14.01
N GLU A 292 -21.01 -5.07 -13.90
CA GLU A 292 -21.62 -5.74 -15.06
C GLU A 292 -22.59 -4.84 -15.83
N SER A 293 -23.25 -3.90 -15.15
CA SER A 293 -24.09 -2.86 -15.77
C SER A 293 -23.34 -2.05 -16.82
N ASP A 294 -22.08 -1.71 -16.55
CA ASP A 294 -21.24 -0.90 -17.44
C ASP A 294 -20.63 -1.74 -18.57
N LEU A 295 -20.49 -3.06 -18.35
CA LEU A 295 -20.05 -4.00 -19.38
C LEU A 295 -21.16 -4.26 -20.41
N LYS A 296 -22.42 -4.30 -19.98
CA LYS A 296 -23.60 -4.41 -20.86
C LYS A 296 -23.89 -3.15 -21.67
N ALA A 297 -23.42 -1.99 -21.20
CA ALA A 297 -23.56 -0.70 -21.89
C ALA A 297 -22.47 -0.44 -22.94
N LEU A 298 -21.49 -1.33 -23.12
CA LEU A 298 -20.50 -1.20 -24.17
C LEU A 298 -21.13 -1.56 -25.53
N PRO A 299 -20.96 -0.72 -26.57
CA PRO A 299 -21.35 -1.11 -27.91
C PRO A 299 -20.61 -2.41 -28.27
N PRO A 300 -21.27 -3.38 -28.93
CA PRO A 300 -20.62 -4.62 -29.32
C PRO A 300 -19.34 -4.29 -30.12
N SER A 301 -18.22 -4.92 -29.75
CA SER A 301 -16.95 -4.64 -30.42
C SER A 301 -17.16 -4.87 -31.90
N LYS A 302 -16.93 -3.83 -32.72
CA LYS A 302 -16.87 -4.00 -34.17
C LYS A 302 -15.83 -5.08 -34.44
N ALA A 303 -16.30 -6.27 -34.80
CA ALA A 303 -15.44 -7.28 -35.38
C ALA A 303 -14.71 -6.58 -36.53
N LEU A 304 -13.38 -6.55 -36.46
CA LEU A 304 -12.56 -6.25 -37.62
C LEU A 304 -12.90 -7.33 -38.64
N ASN A 305 -13.82 -7.01 -39.55
CA ASN A 305 -14.03 -7.78 -40.75
C ASN A 305 -12.72 -7.66 -41.54
N SER A 306 -11.89 -8.69 -41.42
CA SER A 306 -10.89 -9.03 -42.41
C SER A 306 -11.63 -9.36 -43.70
N SER A 307 -11.80 -8.36 -44.55
CA SER A 307 -12.21 -8.54 -45.94
C SER A 307 -11.01 -8.18 -46.80
N ARG A 308 -10.54 -9.21 -47.49
CA ARG A 308 -9.67 -9.28 -48.68
C ARG A 308 -9.14 -7.97 -49.27
#